data_AF-A0A3R7E505-F1
#
_entry.id   AF-A0A3R7E505-F1
#
_cell.length_a   1.000
_cell.length_b   1.000
_cell.length_c   1.000
_cell.angle_alpha   90.00
_cell.angle_beta   90.00
_cell.angle_gamma   90.00
#
_symmetry.space_group_name_H-M   'P 1'
#
loop_
_entity.id
_entity.type
_entity.pdbx_description
1 polymer ?
#
loop_
_entity_poly.entity_id
_entity_poly.type
_entity_poly.pdbx_seq_one_letter_code
_entity_poly.pdbx_strand_id
1 'polypeptide(L)' 'MGELAIAAMHRLIKKAGAERVSESAAREMGKVLEDIGLKIGKEAIEWSMHAGRKTVKAEDVRKAAEKILGR' A
#
# COMPACT_ATOMS: atom_id res chain seq x y z
N MET A 1 -10.18 -3.03 -12.66
CA MET A 1 -10.97 -2.33 -11.62
C MET A 1 -10.15 -2.47 -10.35
N GLY A 2 -9.64 -1.38 -9.77
CA GLY A 2 -8.69 -1.48 -8.66
C GLY A 2 -9.33 -2.18 -7.46
N GLU A 3 -8.56 -3.02 -6.76
CA GLU A 3 -9.07 -3.82 -5.64
C GLU A 3 -9.45 -2.95 -4.43
N LEU A 4 -8.93 -1.71 -4.37
CA LEU A 4 -9.18 -0.77 -3.29
C LEU A 4 -10.49 0.00 -3.45
N ALA A 5 -11.31 -0.02 -2.41
CA ALA A 5 -12.59 0.67 -2.39
C ALA A 5 -12.45 2.20 -2.50
N ILE A 6 -13.14 2.81 -3.47
CA ILE A 6 -13.14 4.26 -3.74
C ILE A 6 -13.52 5.06 -2.48
N ALA A 7 -14.52 4.59 -1.71
CA ALA A 7 -14.94 5.25 -0.48
C ALA A 7 -13.83 5.29 0.58
N ALA A 8 -12.96 4.27 0.65
CA ALA A 8 -11.81 4.28 1.55
C ALA A 8 -10.77 5.31 1.09
N MET A 9 -10.55 5.43 -0.22
CA MET A 9 -9.63 6.42 -0.80
C MET A 9 -10.12 7.86 -0.53
N HIS A 10 -11.42 8.12 -0.68
CA HIS A 10 -12.03 9.40 -0.28
C HIS A 10 -11.77 9.72 1.19
N ARG A 11 -11.98 8.76 2.10
CA ARG A 11 -11.73 8.96 3.54
C ARG A 11 -10.24 9.21 3.83
N LEU A 12 -9.32 8.52 3.18
CA LEU A 12 -7.89 8.73 3.34
C LEU A 12 -7.48 10.15 2.92
N ILE A 13 -7.93 10.59 1.74
CA ILE A 13 -7.60 11.93 1.23
C ILE A 13 -8.22 13.03 2.12
N LYS A 14 -9.46 12.85 2.61
CA LYS A 14 -10.05 13.78 3.59
C LYS A 14 -9.30 13.82 4.91
N LYS A 15 -8.87 12.66 5.44
CA LYS A 15 -8.05 12.58 6.65
C LYS A 15 -6.68 13.25 6.48
N ALA A 16 -6.15 13.30 5.26
CA ALA A 16 -4.94 14.04 4.94
C ALA A 16 -5.15 15.57 4.88
N GLY A 17 -6.38 16.06 5.06
CA GLY A 17 -6.71 17.48 5.16
C GLY A 17 -7.49 18.05 3.97
N ALA A 18 -7.88 17.24 2.99
CA ALA A 18 -8.69 17.73 1.88
C ALA A 18 -10.15 17.98 2.30
N GLU A 19 -10.66 19.17 2.02
CA GLU A 19 -12.06 19.52 2.28
C GLU A 19 -13.02 18.81 1.30
N ARG A 20 -12.66 18.82 0.01
CA ARG A 20 -13.41 18.22 -1.10
C ARG A 20 -12.51 17.24 -1.86
N VAL A 21 -13.10 16.13 -2.32
CA VAL A 21 -12.39 15.09 -3.08
C VAL A 21 -13.27 14.64 -4.24
N SER A 22 -12.77 14.71 -5.47
CA SER A 22 -13.49 14.19 -6.63
C SER A 22 -13.44 12.66 -6.64
N GLU A 23 -14.39 12.02 -7.32
CA GLU A 23 -14.36 10.57 -7.51
C GLU A 23 -13.11 10.13 -8.29
N SER A 24 -12.71 10.90 -9.31
CA SER A 24 -11.49 10.65 -10.09
C SER A 24 -10.23 10.65 -9.23
N ALA A 25 -10.11 11.57 -8.26
CA ALA A 25 -8.98 11.62 -7.34
C ALA A 25 -8.93 10.38 -6.43
N ALA A 26 -10.07 9.91 -5.91
CA ALA A 26 -10.09 8.66 -5.15
C ALA A 26 -9.73 7.43 -5.98
N ARG A 27 -10.20 7.36 -7.23
CA ARG A 27 -9.85 6.27 -8.14
C ARG A 27 -8.36 6.25 -8.40
N GLU A 28 -7.75 7.40 -8.64
CA GLU A 28 -6.31 7.51 -8.88
C GLU A 28 -5.49 7.17 -7.65
N MET A 29 -5.89 7.64 -6.46
CA MET A 29 -5.28 7.24 -5.19
C MET A 29 -5.30 5.72 -4.99
N GLY A 30 -6.41 5.07 -5.36
CA GLY A 30 -6.51 3.61 -5.31
C GLY A 30 -5.44 2.92 -6.16
N LYS A 31 -5.27 3.35 -7.41
CA LYS A 31 -4.24 2.78 -8.31
C LYS A 31 -2.83 2.97 -7.75
N VAL A 32 -2.51 4.18 -7.28
CA VAL A 32 -1.18 4.49 -6.74
C VAL A 32 -0.89 3.65 -5.49
N LEU A 33 -1.85 3.50 -4.57
CA LEU A 33 -1.68 2.67 -3.39
C LEU A 33 -1.57 1.18 -3.72
N GLU A 34 -2.28 0.71 -4.74
CA GLU A 34 -2.19 -0.66 -5.23
C GLU A 34 -0.79 -0.96 -5.78
N ASP A 35 -0.25 -0.07 -6.61
CA ASP A 35 1.12 -0.19 -7.15
C ASP A 35 2.19 -0.19 -6.03
N ILE A 36 2.03 0.67 -5.03
CA ILE A 36 2.92 0.70 -3.86
C ILE A 36 2.77 -0.59 -3.05
N GLY A 37 1.55 -1.04 -2.80
CA GLY A 37 1.25 -2.27 -2.07
C GLY A 37 1.86 -3.50 -2.74
N LEU A 38 1.81 -3.59 -4.08
CA LEU A 38 2.43 -4.67 -4.84
C LEU A 38 3.96 -4.66 -4.73
N LYS A 39 4.59 -3.49 -4.75
CA LYS A 39 6.05 -3.38 -4.54
C LYS A 39 6.46 -3.85 -3.15
N ILE A 40 5.76 -3.39 -2.12
CA ILE A 40 5.99 -3.82 -0.74
C ILE A 40 5.75 -5.32 -0.58
N GLY A 41 4.68 -5.86 -1.17
CA GLY A 41 4.34 -7.27 -1.10
C GLY A 41 5.42 -8.18 -1.71
N LYS A 42 5.94 -7.82 -2.89
CA LYS A 42 7.04 -8.56 -3.54
C LYS A 42 8.29 -8.60 -2.67
N GLU A 43 8.69 -7.44 -2.15
CA GLU A 43 9.85 -7.33 -1.27
C GLU A 43 9.64 -8.09 0.05
N ALA A 44 8.44 -8.04 0.64
CA ALA A 44 8.13 -8.78 1.86
C ALA A 44 8.20 -10.31 1.67
N ILE A 45 7.84 -10.81 0.48
CA ILE A 45 8.03 -12.22 0.12
C ILE A 45 9.52 -12.56 0.13
N GLU A 46 10.38 -11.72 -0.47
CA GLU A 46 11.84 -11.91 -0.43
C GLU A 46 12.36 -11.97 1.01
N TRP A 47 11.97 -11.04 1.88
CA TRP A 47 12.36 -11.09 3.30
C TRP A 47 11.94 -12.39 3.99
N SER A 48 10.70 -12.83 3.77
CA SER A 48 10.22 -14.10 4.35
C SER A 48 11.02 -15.31 3.87
N MET A 49 11.38 -15.33 2.59
CA MET A 49 12.19 -16.41 1.99
C MET A 49 13.61 -16.45 2.54
N HIS A 50 14.25 -15.28 2.72
CA HIS A 50 15.57 -15.19 3.36
C HIS A 50 15.54 -15.66 4.81
N ALA A 51 14.42 -15.50 5.51
CA ALA A 51 14.20 -16.03 6.85
C ALA A 51 13.80 -17.53 6.87
N GLY A 52 13.80 -18.22 5.73
CA GLY A 52 13.43 -19.63 5.60
C GLY A 52 11.92 -19.89 5.78
N ARG A 53 11.09 -18.87 5.69
CA ARG A 53 9.63 -18.95 5.87
C ARG A 53 8.91 -18.81 4.54
N LYS A 54 7.78 -19.52 4.39
CA LYS A 54 6.83 -19.31 3.28
C LYS A 54 5.70 -18.34 3.62
N THR A 55 5.42 -18.17 4.91
CA THR A 55 4.40 -17.24 5.40
C THR A 55 5.02 -15.86 5.61
N VAL A 56 4.50 -14.86 4.90
CA VAL A 56 4.82 -13.45 5.10
C VAL A 56 4.24 -12.99 6.44
N LYS A 57 5.08 -12.39 7.29
CA LYS A 57 4.72 -11.85 8.60
C LYS A 57 4.75 -10.32 8.57
N ALA A 58 4.16 -9.71 9.60
CA ALA A 58 4.14 -8.25 9.75
C ALA A 58 5.55 -7.62 9.76
N GLU A 59 6.56 -8.32 10.28
CA GLU A 59 7.96 -7.87 10.27
C GLU A 59 8.54 -7.75 8.85
N ASP A 60 8.16 -8.67 7.95
CA ASP A 60 8.63 -8.68 6.57
C ASP A 60 8.04 -7.49 5.80
N VAL A 61 6.75 -7.23 6.00
CA VAL A 61 6.05 -6.07 5.42
C VAL A 61 6.63 -4.76 5.93
N ARG A 62 6.98 -4.68 7.22
CA ARG A 62 7.58 -3.47 7.80
C ARG A 62 8.95 -3.18 7.20
N LYS A 63 9.84 -4.17 7.15
CA LYS A 63 11.17 -4.02 6.53
C LYS A 63 11.09 -3.69 5.04
N ALA A 64 10.17 -4.34 4.33
CA ALA A 64 9.90 -4.03 2.93
C ALA A 64 9.43 -2.58 2.74
N ALA A 65 8.51 -2.12 3.58
CA ALA A 65 8.01 -0.74 3.53
C ALA A 65 9.11 0.28 3.84
N GLU A 66 9.95 0.03 4.86
CA GLU A 66 11.13 0.87 5.18
C GLU A 66 12.05 1.01 3.97
N LYS A 67 12.43 -0.12 3.35
CA LYS A 67 13.28 -0.15 2.16
C LYS A 67 12.67 0.59 0.96
N ILE A 68 11.39 0.35 0.66
CA ILE A 68 10.72 0.90 -0.53
C ILE A 68 10.37 2.38 -0.38
N LEU A 69 9.97 2.82 0.83
CA LEU A 69 9.58 4.19 1.10
C LEU A 69 10.75 5.07 1.57
N GLY A 70 11.94 4.50 1.77
CA GLY A 70 13.15 5.23 2.11
C GLY A 70 13.12 5.85 3.51
N ARG A 71 12.58 5.12 4.49
CA ARG A 71 12.59 5.50 5.91
C ARG A 71 13.50 4.61 6.72
#